data_AF-A0A259SW16-F1
#
_entry.id   AF-A0A259SW16-F1
#
_cell.length_a   1.000
_cell.length_b   1.000
_cell.length_c   1.000
_cell.angle_alpha   90.00
_cell.angle_beta   90.00
_cell.angle_gamma   90.00
#
_symmetry.space_group_name_H-M   'P 1'
#
loop_
_entity.id
_entity.type
_entity.pdbx_description
1 polymer ?
#
loop_
_entity_poly.entity_id
_entity_poly.type
_entity_poly.pdbx_seq_one_letter_code
_entity_poly.pdbx_strand_id
1 'polypeptide(L)' 'GAVRRLPWEHKGEIALRDIMTLSLSFDHRIVDGAEGAQFLMAVADVLQEPGRAMLLG' A
#
# COMPACT_ATOMS: atom_id res chain seq x y z
N GLY A 1 3.86 6.72 -6.56
CA GLY A 1 3.20 7.84 -7.28
C GLY A 1 3.22 9.10 -6.42
N ALA A 2 2.72 10.23 -6.91
CA ALA A 2 2.52 11.42 -6.07
C ALA A 2 1.28 11.26 -5.17
N VAL A 3 1.31 11.87 -3.98
CA VAL A 3 0.15 11.95 -3.08
C VAL A 3 -0.86 12.95 -3.65
N ARG A 4 -2.15 12.59 -3.69
CA ARG A 4 -3.24 13.43 -4.20
C ARG A 4 -4.44 13.39 -3.27
N ARG A 5 -5.15 14.51 -3.15
CA ARG A 5 -6.43 14.62 -2.42
C ARG A 5 -7.57 14.16 -3.32
N LEU A 6 -8.19 13.02 -3.02
CA LEU A 6 -9.26 12.41 -3.85
C LEU A 6 -10.46 11.96 -3.00
N PRO A 7 -11.69 11.93 -3.54
CA PRO A 7 -12.83 11.32 -2.84
C PRO A 7 -12.66 9.80 -2.77
N TRP A 8 -12.88 9.22 -1.59
CA TRP A 8 -12.77 7.79 -1.35
C TRP A 8 -13.81 7.33 -0.32
N GLU A 9 -14.24 6.08 -0.38
CA GLU A 9 -15.06 5.49 0.68
C GLU A 9 -14.20 5.28 1.93
N HIS A 10 -14.67 5.77 3.07
CA HIS A 10 -14.05 5.55 4.35
C HIS A 10 -15.10 5.37 5.44
N LYS A 11 -15.17 4.16 6.01
CA LYS A 11 -16.07 3.81 7.12
C LYS A 11 -17.56 4.04 6.78
N GLY A 12 -17.96 3.71 5.56
CA GLY A 12 -19.33 3.78 5.06
C GLY A 12 -19.71 5.11 4.39
N GLU A 13 -18.80 6.09 4.33
CA GLU A 13 -19.08 7.42 3.80
C GLU A 13 -18.01 7.88 2.80
N ILE A 14 -18.37 8.80 1.90
CA ILE A 14 -17.41 9.41 0.98
C ILE A 14 -16.68 10.57 1.69
N ALA A 15 -15.35 10.50 1.75
CA ALA A 15 -14.51 11.54 2.33
C ALA A 15 -13.29 11.86 1.43
N LEU A 16 -12.80 13.10 1.48
CA LEU A 16 -11.53 13.45 0.84
C LEU A 16 -10.36 12.86 1.62
N ARG A 17 -9.53 12.08 0.94
CA ARG A 17 -8.38 11.35 1.50
C ARG A 17 -7.12 11.65 0.70
N ASP A 18 -5.97 11.54 1.36
CA ASP A 18 -4.67 11.59 0.70
C ASP A 18 -4.34 10.18 0.19
N ILE A 19 -4.28 10.03 -1.13
CA ILE A 19 -4.13 8.75 -1.82
C ILE A 19 -2.84 8.76 -2.61
N MET A 20 -2.14 7.62 -2.62
CA MET A 20 -0.95 7.39 -3.43
C MET A 20 -1.04 6.00 -4.08
N THR A 21 -0.82 5.94 -5.39
CA THR A 21 -0.66 4.67 -6.10
C THR A 21 0.76 4.13 -5.89
N LEU A 22 0.84 2.87 -5.46
CA LEU A 22 2.08 2.10 -5.42
C LEU A 22 2.14 1.17 -6.63
N SER A 23 3.36 0.96 -7.15
CA SER A 23 3.63 0.04 -8.24
C SER A 23 4.89 -0.75 -7.91
N LEU A 24 4.86 -2.06 -8.16
CA LEU A 24 5.99 -2.94 -7.98
C LEU A 24 6.35 -3.58 -9.32
N SER A 25 7.63 -3.53 -9.68
CA SER A 25 8.21 -4.32 -10.75
C SER A 25 9.17 -5.33 -10.13
N PHE A 26 9.03 -6.59 -10.51
CA PHE A 26 9.85 -7.68 -9.97
C PHE A 26 10.17 -8.70 -11.07
N ASP A 27 11.19 -9.51 -10.82
CA ASP A 27 11.59 -10.58 -11.73
C ASP A 27 10.71 -11.82 -11.52
N HIS A 28 9.82 -12.08 -12.47
CA HIS A 28 8.87 -13.18 -12.44
C HIS A 28 9.51 -14.57 -12.49
N ARG A 29 10.80 -14.67 -12.82
CA ARG A 29 11.53 -15.96 -12.78
C ARG A 29 11.84 -16.39 -11.36
N ILE A 30 11.83 -15.45 -10.41
CA ILE A 30 12.24 -15.62 -9.02
C ILE A 30 11.06 -15.44 -8.08
N VAL A 31 10.21 -14.44 -8.35
CA VAL A 31 9.07 -14.04 -7.50
C VAL A 31 7.78 -14.25 -8.28
N ASP A 32 6.75 -14.79 -7.65
CA ASP A 32 5.44 -14.90 -8.27
C ASP A 32 4.52 -13.70 -7.95
N GLY A 33 3.35 -13.66 -8.58
CA GLY A 33 2.39 -12.57 -8.37
C GLY A 33 1.84 -12.48 -6.95
N ALA A 34 1.73 -13.60 -6.23
CA ALA A 34 1.20 -13.62 -4.87
C ALA A 34 2.24 -13.06 -3.89
N GLU A 35 3.50 -13.48 -4.00
CA GLU A 35 4.60 -12.97 -3.19
C GLU A 35 4.81 -11.46 -3.43
N GLY A 36 4.83 -11.03 -4.70
CA GLY A 36 4.93 -9.60 -5.03
C GLY A 36 3.76 -8.78 -4.48
N ALA A 37 2.53 -9.31 -4.53
CA ALA A 37 1.36 -8.65 -3.95
C ALA A 37 1.42 -8.58 -2.42
N GLN A 38 1.85 -9.65 -1.75
CA GLN A 38 2.04 -9.67 -0.29
C GLN A 38 3.07 -8.65 0.16
N PHE A 39 4.21 -8.57 -0.54
CA PHE A 39 5.21 -7.55 -0.26
C PHE A 39 4.64 -6.14 -0.42
N LEU A 40 3.94 -5.87 -1.53
CA LEU A 40 3.35 -4.55 -1.77
C LEU A 40 2.29 -4.17 -0.73
N MET A 41 1.50 -5.15 -0.25
CA MET A 41 0.56 -4.95 0.85
C MET A 41 1.27 -4.66 2.17
N ALA A 42 2.36 -5.37 2.50
CA ALA A 42 3.13 -5.11 3.71
C ALA A 42 3.71 -3.69 3.73
N VAL A 43 4.21 -3.22 2.58
CA VAL A 43 4.66 -1.82 2.42
C VAL A 43 3.49 -0.85 2.59
N ALA A 44 2.33 -1.13 1.98
CA ALA A 44 1.14 -0.29 2.11
C ALA A 44 0.67 -0.18 3.56
N ASP A 45 0.69 -1.27 4.31
CA ASP A 45 0.29 -1.30 5.72
C ASP A 45 1.18 -0.43 6.61
N VAL A 46 2.51 -0.48 6.40
CA VAL A 46 3.45 0.39 7.12
C VAL A 46 3.22 1.86 6.78
N LEU A 47 2.93 2.18 5.52
CA LEU A 47 2.63 3.56 5.11
C LEU A 47 1.31 4.07 5.69
N GLN A 48 0.33 3.19 5.92
CA GLN A 48 -0.94 3.54 6.56
C GLN A 48 -0.81 3.69 8.07
N GLU A 49 0.00 2.85 8.72
CA GLU A 49 0.24 2.85 10.16
C GLU A 49 1.74 2.67 10.45
N PRO A 50 2.52 3.77 10.52
CA PRO A 50 3.98 3.71 10.66
C PRO A 50 4.49 2.91 11.86
N GLY A 51 3.70 2.81 12.94
CA GLY A 51 4.02 1.99 14.10
C GLY A 51 4.18 0.50 13.78
N ARG A 52 3.54 -0.01 12.72
CA ARG A 52 3.69 -1.41 12.27
C ARG A 52 5.12 -1.75 11.87
N ALA A 53 5.90 -0.77 11.42
CA ALA A 53 7.32 -1.00 11.11
C ALA A 53 8.11 -1.51 12.32
N MET A 54 7.69 -1.16 13.55
CA MET A 54 8.37 -1.59 14.78
C MET A 54 8.14 -3.07 15.11
N LEU A 55 7.16 -3.72 14.48
CA LEU A 55 6.88 -5.15 14.62
C LEU A 55 7.66 -6.02 13.62
N LEU A 56 8.37 -5.39 12.67
CA LEU A 56 9.20 -6.07 11.66
C LEU A 56 10.64 -6.29 12.12
N GLY A 57 10.98 -5.90 13.36
CA GLY A 57 12.31 -6.04 13.96
C GLY A 57 12.51 -7.37 14.69
#